data_AF-A0A2V8TCV3-F1
#
_entry.id   AF-A0A2V8TCV3-F1
#
_cell.length_a   1.000
_cell.length_b   1.000
_cell.length_c   1.000
_cell.angle_alpha   90.00
_cell.angle_beta   90.00
_cell.angle_gamma   90.00
#
_symmetry.space_group_name_H-M   'P 1'
#
loop_
_entity.id
_entity.type
_entity.pdbx_description
1 polymer ?
#
loop_
_entity_poly.entity_id
_entity_poly.type
_entity_poly.pdbx_seq_one_letter_code
_entity_poly.pdbx_strand_id
1 'polypeptide(L)'
;MSSPDSERFVSNWNRIHKETSRVLRAAPDEKLEWRPKEGMFTLRELVGHIPQAEMVLVRSALAGSTQKIPFDFSSLSANEIAGRFDSQHEDLVSEVSKLTGEQLKEEVEFHGHNLRRGVLLWFVTEHEIHHRGQLFTYYRLADIEPPNLHE
;
A
#
# COMPACT_ATOMS: atom_id res chain seq x y z
N MET A 1 -16.24 -19.99 -6.09
CA MET A 1 -15.34 -20.38 -4.98
C MET A 1 -14.05 -19.59 -5.14
N SER A 2 -13.44 -19.11 -4.05
CA SER A 2 -12.12 -18.46 -4.07
C SER A 2 -11.08 -19.39 -4.69
N SER A 3 -10.10 -18.82 -5.40
CA SER A 3 -8.97 -19.58 -5.92
C SER A 3 -7.90 -19.78 -4.83
N PRO A 4 -7.19 -20.93 -4.79
CA PRO A 4 -5.99 -21.09 -3.96
C PRO A 4 -4.95 -19.96 -4.17
N ASP A 5 -4.85 -19.44 -5.38
CA ASP A 5 -3.96 -18.32 -5.70
C ASP A 5 -4.40 -17.02 -5.01
N SER A 6 -5.71 -16.74 -4.99
CA SER A 6 -6.29 -15.58 -4.30
C SER A 6 -6.06 -15.68 -2.80
N GLU A 7 -6.26 -16.86 -2.21
CA GLU A 7 -6.04 -17.10 -0.77
C GLU A 7 -4.57 -16.93 -0.38
N ARG A 8 -3.65 -17.48 -1.19
CA ARG A 8 -2.20 -17.32 -0.97
C ARG A 8 -1.77 -15.86 -1.10
N PHE A 9 -2.30 -15.15 -2.09
CA PHE A 9 -2.05 -13.71 -2.25
C PHE A 9 -2.55 -12.92 -1.04
N VAL A 10 -3.81 -13.09 -0.64
CA VAL A 10 -4.42 -12.37 0.49
C VAL A 10 -3.67 -12.67 1.79
N SER A 11 -3.30 -13.92 2.04
CA SER A 11 -2.51 -14.28 3.24
C SER A 11 -1.17 -13.54 3.28
N ASN A 12 -0.45 -13.48 2.16
CA ASN A 12 0.81 -12.76 2.07
C ASN A 12 0.61 -11.24 2.21
N TRP A 13 -0.40 -10.69 1.54
CA TRP A 13 -0.71 -9.26 1.56
C TRP A 13 -1.12 -8.79 2.96
N ASN A 14 -1.97 -9.52 3.67
CA ASN A 14 -2.34 -9.23 5.07
C ASN A 14 -1.12 -9.15 6.00
N ARG A 15 -0.15 -10.06 5.82
CA ARG A 15 1.09 -10.05 6.62
C ARG A 15 1.91 -8.79 6.33
N ILE A 16 2.09 -8.48 5.05
CA ILE A 16 2.86 -7.30 4.61
C ILE A 16 2.17 -6.02 5.11
N HIS A 17 0.86 -5.92 4.95
CA HIS A 17 0.05 -4.81 5.43
C HIS A 17 0.20 -4.61 6.94
N LYS A 18 0.07 -5.68 7.75
CA LYS A 18 0.24 -5.58 9.21
C LYS A 18 1.63 -5.05 9.60
N GLU A 19 2.68 -5.49 8.93
CA GLU A 19 4.04 -5.00 9.12
C GLU A 19 4.16 -3.52 8.74
N THR A 20 3.68 -3.14 7.56
CA THR A 20 3.74 -1.76 7.05
C THR A 20 2.92 -0.81 7.92
N SER A 21 1.74 -1.23 8.37
CA SER A 21 0.85 -0.42 9.18
C SER A 21 1.44 -0.10 10.57
N ARG A 22 2.25 -1.00 11.14
CA ARG A 22 3.06 -0.68 12.33
C ARG A 22 4.12 0.37 12.03
N VAL A 23 4.76 0.29 10.87
CA VAL A 23 5.78 1.25 10.42
C VAL A 23 5.17 2.62 10.20
N LEU A 24 3.99 2.72 9.55
CA LEU A 24 3.30 4.00 9.37
C LEU A 24 3.00 4.68 10.71
N ARG A 25 2.50 3.93 11.71
CA ARG A 25 2.20 4.46 13.05
C ARG A 25 3.42 4.93 13.84
N ALA A 26 4.61 4.46 13.48
CA ALA A 26 5.85 4.88 14.13
C ALA A 26 6.36 6.25 13.68
N ALA A 27 5.78 6.84 12.61
CA ALA A 27 6.12 8.19 12.21
C ALA A 27 5.66 9.20 13.28
N PRO A 28 6.56 10.02 13.82
CA PRO A 28 6.19 11.07 14.75
C PRO A 28 5.57 12.25 13.99
N ASP A 29 4.42 12.73 14.49
CA ASP A 29 3.63 13.77 13.83
C ASP A 29 4.44 15.07 13.63
N GLU A 30 5.31 15.42 14.57
CA GLU A 30 6.16 16.61 14.51
C GLU A 30 7.23 16.55 13.41
N LYS A 31 7.52 15.37 12.83
CA LYS A 31 8.45 15.21 11.71
C LYS A 31 7.75 14.96 10.37
N LEU A 32 6.42 15.02 10.30
CA LEU A 32 5.68 14.74 9.07
C LEU A 32 6.05 15.67 7.90
N GLU A 33 6.48 16.91 8.17
CA GLU A 33 6.94 17.84 7.13
C GLU A 33 8.43 17.72 6.78
N TRP A 34 9.17 16.88 7.50
CA TRP A 34 10.59 16.65 7.21
C TRP A 34 10.76 15.90 5.88
N ARG A 35 11.78 16.25 5.10
CA ARG A 35 12.20 15.53 3.90
C ARG A 35 13.73 15.38 3.89
N PRO A 36 14.29 14.29 3.32
CA PRO A 36 15.75 14.12 3.27
C PRO A 36 16.43 15.16 2.39
N LYS A 37 15.77 15.57 1.30
CA LYS A 37 16.29 16.52 0.32
C LYS A 37 15.14 17.19 -0.44
N GLU A 38 15.40 18.37 -0.98
CA GLU A 38 14.50 19.03 -1.91
C GLU A 38 14.13 18.13 -3.10
N GLY A 39 12.85 18.14 -3.49
CA GLY A 39 12.30 17.27 -4.53
C GLY A 39 12.01 15.83 -4.12
N MET A 40 12.34 15.41 -2.90
CA MET A 40 11.89 14.13 -2.34
C MET A 40 10.60 14.32 -1.55
N PHE A 41 9.81 13.24 -1.40
CA PHE A 41 8.65 13.25 -0.52
C PHE A 41 9.03 13.69 0.89
N THR A 42 8.15 14.47 1.52
CA THR A 42 8.11 14.59 2.98
C THR A 42 7.76 13.24 3.60
N LEU A 43 7.98 13.13 4.90
CA LEU A 43 7.58 11.93 5.64
C LEU A 43 6.06 11.70 5.52
N ARG A 44 5.25 12.76 5.61
CA ARG A 44 3.79 12.71 5.38
C ARG A 44 3.44 12.17 4.01
N GLU A 45 4.08 12.70 2.97
CA GLU A 45 3.82 12.30 1.60
C GLU A 45 4.15 10.82 1.41
N LEU A 46 5.28 10.33 1.92
CA LEU A 46 5.64 8.91 1.82
C LEU A 46 4.71 8.00 2.64
N VAL A 47 4.36 8.41 3.86
CA VAL A 47 3.41 7.67 4.74
C VAL A 47 2.03 7.59 4.10
N GLY A 48 1.54 8.67 3.49
CA GLY A 48 0.27 8.72 2.77
C GLY A 48 0.30 8.07 1.38
N HIS A 49 1.46 8.02 0.72
CA HIS A 49 1.60 7.45 -0.61
C HIS A 49 1.32 5.93 -0.62
N ILE A 50 1.73 5.22 0.42
CA ILE A 50 1.51 3.78 0.54
C ILE A 50 0.00 3.40 0.48
N PRO A 51 -0.87 3.92 1.36
CA PRO A 51 -2.31 3.63 1.27
C PRO A 51 -2.95 4.18 0.00
N GLN A 52 -2.52 5.35 -0.49
CA GLN A 52 -2.99 5.86 -1.78
C GLN A 52 -2.73 4.87 -2.91
N ALA A 53 -1.50 4.36 -3.01
CA ALA A 53 -1.10 3.46 -4.07
C ALA A 53 -1.80 2.12 -3.97
N GLU A 54 -1.94 1.55 -2.77
CA GLU A 54 -2.71 0.32 -2.55
C GLU A 54 -4.13 0.45 -3.12
N MET A 55 -4.84 1.51 -2.75
CA MET A 55 -6.21 1.73 -3.20
C MET A 55 -6.27 1.93 -4.72
N VAL A 56 -5.38 2.72 -5.33
CA VAL A 56 -5.35 2.91 -6.79
C VAL A 56 -5.06 1.61 -7.52
N LEU A 57 -4.05 0.86 -7.11
CA LEU A 57 -3.63 -0.37 -7.77
C LEU A 57 -4.71 -1.45 -7.68
N VAL A 58 -5.26 -1.68 -6.49
CA VAL A 58 -6.27 -2.72 -6.28
C VAL A 58 -7.59 -2.35 -6.96
N ARG A 59 -8.04 -1.09 -6.86
CA ARG A 59 -9.25 -0.64 -7.56
C ARG A 59 -9.08 -0.70 -9.07
N SER A 60 -7.89 -0.43 -9.61
CA SER A 60 -7.59 -0.62 -11.03
C SER A 60 -7.64 -2.09 -11.45
N ALA A 61 -7.08 -2.98 -10.63
CA ALA A 61 -7.16 -4.42 -10.87
C ALA A 61 -8.61 -4.93 -10.87
N LEU A 62 -9.42 -4.49 -9.91
CA LEU A 62 -10.84 -4.87 -9.78
C LEU A 62 -11.68 -4.31 -10.94
N ALA A 63 -11.46 -3.05 -11.33
CA ALA A 63 -12.19 -2.40 -12.41
C ALA A 63 -11.74 -2.83 -13.81
N GLY A 64 -10.54 -3.42 -13.94
CA GLY A 64 -9.94 -3.80 -15.22
C GLY A 64 -9.32 -2.64 -16.01
N SER A 65 -9.23 -1.45 -15.42
CA SER A 65 -8.68 -0.24 -16.06
C SER A 65 -8.14 0.73 -15.01
N THR A 66 -7.23 1.62 -15.41
CA THR A 66 -6.62 2.62 -14.51
C THR A 66 -7.66 3.49 -13.82
N GLN A 67 -7.69 3.44 -12.49
CA GLN A 67 -8.54 4.31 -11.67
C GLN A 67 -7.78 5.54 -11.19
N LYS A 68 -8.50 6.66 -11.08
CA LYS A 68 -8.02 7.89 -10.44
C LYS A 68 -8.82 8.12 -9.18
N ILE A 69 -8.17 8.02 -8.04
CA ILE A 69 -8.82 8.16 -6.75
C ILE A 69 -8.14 9.32 -6.02
N PRO A 70 -8.88 10.36 -5.62
CA PRO A 70 -8.31 11.46 -4.86
C PRO A 70 -8.01 11.01 -3.44
N PHE A 71 -6.87 11.45 -2.90
CA PHE A 71 -6.52 11.27 -1.49
C PHE A 71 -6.04 12.60 -0.94
N ASP A 72 -6.43 12.85 0.30
CA ASP A 72 -5.91 13.97 1.07
C ASP A 72 -5.56 13.49 2.49
N PHE A 73 -4.26 13.56 2.77
CA PHE A 73 -3.64 13.24 4.05
C PHE A 73 -2.90 14.44 4.63
N SER A 74 -3.07 15.64 4.04
CA SER A 74 -2.34 16.85 4.42
C SER A 74 -2.56 17.26 5.88
N SER A 75 -3.72 16.96 6.45
CA SER A 75 -4.13 17.36 7.80
C SER A 75 -4.09 16.23 8.83
N LEU A 76 -3.72 15.01 8.46
CA LEU A 76 -3.84 13.83 9.32
C LEU A 76 -2.58 13.51 10.11
N SER A 77 -2.71 13.02 11.32
CA SER A 77 -1.61 12.35 12.02
C SER A 77 -1.17 11.07 11.29
N ALA A 78 0.04 10.59 11.59
CA ALA A 78 0.52 9.30 11.10
C ALA A 78 -0.41 8.15 11.50
N ASN A 79 -0.98 8.21 12.71
CA ASN A 79 -1.90 7.21 13.21
C ASN A 79 -3.25 7.24 12.48
N GLU A 80 -3.77 8.41 12.13
CA GLU A 80 -4.99 8.52 11.32
C GLU A 80 -4.79 8.01 9.89
N ILE A 81 -3.62 8.27 9.28
CA ILE A 81 -3.28 7.72 7.96
C ILE A 81 -3.22 6.19 8.03
N ALA A 82 -2.53 5.63 9.05
CA ALA A 82 -2.46 4.19 9.25
C ALA A 82 -3.82 3.57 9.60
N GLY A 83 -4.72 4.30 10.25
CA GLY A 83 -6.10 3.85 10.50
C GLY A 83 -6.91 3.75 9.21
N ARG A 84 -6.77 4.74 8.30
CA ARG A 84 -7.38 4.69 6.97
C ARG A 84 -6.81 3.55 6.13
N PHE A 85 -5.50 3.31 6.23
CA PHE A 85 -4.83 2.19 5.57
C PHE A 85 -5.44 0.84 6.00
N ASP A 86 -5.63 0.63 7.31
CA ASP A 86 -6.23 -0.60 7.82
C ASP A 86 -7.67 -0.78 7.32
N SER A 87 -8.50 0.25 7.44
CA SER A 87 -9.91 0.15 7.03
C SER A 87 -10.06 -0.12 5.53
N GLN A 88 -9.27 0.56 4.69
CA GLN A 88 -9.35 0.32 3.25
C GLN A 88 -8.82 -1.07 2.88
N HIS A 89 -7.79 -1.55 3.58
CA HIS A 89 -7.20 -2.84 3.29
C HIS A 89 -8.19 -3.96 3.56
N GLU A 90 -8.91 -3.91 4.68
CA GLU A 90 -9.98 -4.85 5.01
C GLU A 90 -11.06 -4.90 3.91
N ASP A 91 -11.53 -3.72 3.46
CA ASP A 91 -12.52 -3.61 2.39
C ASP A 91 -12.00 -4.23 1.09
N LEU A 92 -10.79 -3.86 0.67
CA LEU A 92 -10.17 -4.34 -0.56
C LEU A 92 -9.89 -5.85 -0.53
N VAL A 93 -9.42 -6.39 0.59
CA VAL A 93 -9.24 -7.83 0.80
C VAL A 93 -10.56 -8.57 0.65
N SER A 94 -11.67 -8.02 1.17
CA SER A 94 -12.99 -8.64 1.05
C SER A 94 -13.45 -8.77 -0.41
N GLU A 95 -13.02 -7.86 -1.28
CA GLU A 95 -13.34 -7.85 -2.70
C GLU A 95 -12.40 -8.77 -3.48
N VAL A 96 -11.08 -8.66 -3.25
CA VAL A 96 -10.06 -9.48 -3.94
C VAL A 96 -10.23 -10.97 -3.61
N SER A 97 -10.63 -11.31 -2.39
CA SER A 97 -10.86 -12.70 -1.97
C SER A 97 -11.96 -13.40 -2.78
N LYS A 98 -12.85 -12.65 -3.43
CA LYS A 98 -13.95 -13.18 -4.26
C LYS A 98 -13.50 -13.50 -5.69
N LEU A 99 -12.32 -13.06 -6.12
CA LEU A 99 -11.81 -13.30 -7.46
C LEU A 99 -11.51 -14.79 -7.66
N THR A 100 -12.00 -15.31 -8.79
CA THR A 100 -11.71 -16.66 -9.27
C THR A 100 -10.36 -16.73 -9.98
N GLY A 101 -9.83 -17.94 -10.16
CA GLY A 101 -8.56 -18.16 -10.86
C GLY A 101 -8.59 -17.69 -12.32
N GLU A 102 -9.73 -17.79 -13.00
CA GLU A 102 -9.89 -17.26 -14.37
C GLU A 102 -9.91 -15.73 -14.38
N GLN A 103 -10.58 -15.10 -13.41
CA GLN A 103 -10.56 -13.65 -13.26
C GLN A 103 -9.15 -13.11 -12.98
N LEU A 104 -8.27 -13.86 -12.31
CA LEU A 104 -6.88 -13.45 -12.13
C LEU A 104 -6.07 -13.47 -13.43
N LYS A 105 -6.50 -14.25 -14.44
CA LYS A 105 -5.84 -14.38 -15.75
C LYS A 105 -6.33 -13.35 -16.77
N GLU A 106 -7.46 -12.70 -16.52
CA GLU A 106 -7.98 -11.63 -17.38
C GLU A 106 -6.97 -10.49 -17.53
N GLU A 107 -6.90 -9.92 -18.74
CA GLU A 107 -6.11 -8.71 -18.99
C GLU A 107 -6.79 -7.49 -18.38
N VAL A 108 -6.00 -6.63 -17.75
CA VAL A 108 -6.42 -5.34 -17.22
C VAL A 108 -5.47 -4.27 -17.75
N GLU A 109 -5.98 -3.06 -17.93
CA GLU A 109 -5.17 -1.92 -18.32
C GLU A 109 -4.68 -1.15 -17.08
N PHE A 110 -3.39 -0.81 -17.05
CA PHE A 110 -2.82 0.09 -16.06
C PHE A 110 -1.75 1.01 -16.71
N HIS A 111 -2.00 2.32 -16.72
CA HIS A 111 -1.12 3.35 -17.27
C HIS A 111 -0.66 3.10 -18.73
N GLY A 112 -1.56 2.62 -19.58
CA GLY A 112 -1.33 2.29 -20.98
C GLY A 112 -0.74 0.90 -21.21
N HIS A 113 -0.53 0.12 -20.16
CA HIS A 113 -0.01 -1.24 -20.25
C HIS A 113 -1.11 -2.27 -19.96
N ASN A 114 -1.17 -3.32 -20.79
CA ASN A 114 -2.02 -4.47 -20.52
C ASN A 114 -1.22 -5.56 -19.80
N LEU A 115 -1.77 -6.06 -18.70
CA LEU A 115 -1.18 -7.13 -17.89
C LEU A 115 -2.28 -7.99 -17.28
N ARG A 116 -1.94 -9.20 -16.82
CA ARG A 116 -2.92 -10.03 -16.10
C ARG A 116 -3.30 -9.37 -14.79
N ARG A 117 -4.59 -9.42 -14.41
CA ARG A 117 -5.11 -8.89 -13.14
C ARG A 117 -4.29 -9.36 -11.94
N GLY A 118 -3.95 -10.64 -11.89
CA GLY A 118 -3.14 -11.22 -10.82
C GLY A 118 -1.72 -10.65 -10.73
N VAL A 119 -1.13 -10.21 -11.85
CA VAL A 119 0.18 -9.55 -11.85
C VAL A 119 0.08 -8.15 -11.26
N LEU A 120 -0.97 -7.38 -11.61
CA LEU A 120 -1.20 -6.06 -11.01
C LEU A 120 -1.47 -6.16 -9.50
N LEU A 121 -2.24 -7.16 -9.07
CA LEU A 121 -2.45 -7.43 -7.64
C LEU A 121 -1.14 -7.80 -6.93
N TRP A 122 -0.30 -8.65 -7.53
CA TRP A 122 0.99 -9.00 -6.95
C TRP A 122 1.90 -7.77 -6.79
N PHE A 123 1.90 -6.88 -7.78
CA PHE A 123 2.68 -5.64 -7.76
C PHE A 123 2.32 -4.73 -6.58
N VAL A 124 1.09 -4.78 -6.05
CA VAL A 124 0.70 -4.07 -4.80
C VAL A 124 1.67 -4.40 -3.67
N THR A 125 2.00 -5.68 -3.51
CA THR A 125 2.89 -6.13 -2.43
C THR A 125 4.34 -5.70 -2.64
N GLU A 126 4.80 -5.67 -3.89
CA GLU A 126 6.14 -5.19 -4.24
C GLU A 126 6.28 -3.69 -3.99
N HIS A 127 5.28 -2.91 -4.42
CA HIS A 127 5.21 -1.48 -4.21
C HIS A 127 5.19 -1.12 -2.71
N GLU A 128 4.37 -1.83 -1.93
CA GLU A 128 4.28 -1.63 -0.50
C GLU A 128 5.60 -1.96 0.21
N ILE A 129 6.22 -3.11 -0.09
CA ILE A 129 7.53 -3.49 0.47
C ILE A 129 8.61 -2.47 0.10
N HIS A 130 8.61 -2.00 -1.16
CA HIS A 130 9.56 -1.01 -1.65
C HIS A 130 9.48 0.29 -0.84
N HIS A 131 8.29 0.89 -0.73
CA HIS A 131 8.12 2.15 -0.01
C HIS A 131 8.21 1.99 1.51
N ARG A 132 7.88 0.81 2.07
CA ARG A 132 8.22 0.49 3.46
C ARG A 132 9.73 0.53 3.67
N GLY A 133 10.52 -0.12 2.82
CA GLY A 133 11.99 -0.04 2.90
C GLY A 133 12.53 1.39 2.77
N GLN A 134 11.92 2.19 1.90
CA GLN A 134 12.22 3.62 1.80
C GLN A 134 11.90 4.35 3.13
N LEU A 135 10.79 4.03 3.78
CA LEU A 135 10.37 4.63 5.05
C LEU A 135 11.33 4.31 6.20
N PHE A 136 11.88 3.09 6.25
CA PHE A 136 12.98 2.76 7.18
C PHE A 136 14.21 3.64 6.97
N THR A 137 14.55 3.94 5.71
CA THR A 137 15.67 4.84 5.39
C THR A 137 15.35 6.27 5.84
N TYR A 138 14.13 6.74 5.62
CA TYR A 138 13.66 8.05 6.11
C TYR A 138 13.77 8.15 7.63
N TYR A 139 13.32 7.13 8.36
CA TYR A 139 13.41 7.10 9.81
C TYR A 139 14.85 7.24 10.30
N ARG A 140 15.79 6.47 9.73
CA ARG A 140 17.21 6.58 10.12
C ARG A 140 17.80 7.96 9.81
N LEU A 141 17.48 8.54 8.65
CA LEU A 141 17.98 9.87 8.26
C LEU A 141 17.36 11.01 9.08
N ALA A 142 16.16 10.80 9.63
CA ALA A 142 15.46 11.76 10.46
C ALA A 142 15.67 11.52 11.96
N ASP A 143 16.60 10.65 12.38
CA ASP A 143 16.81 10.26 13.78
C ASP A 143 15.51 9.75 14.46
N ILE A 144 14.80 8.85 13.79
CA ILE A 144 13.65 8.10 14.28
C ILE A 144 14.05 6.62 14.37
N GLU A 145 13.82 5.98 15.51
CA GLU A 145 14.03 4.54 15.62
C GLU A 145 12.87 3.79 14.94
N PRO A 146 13.11 3.01 13.88
CA PRO A 146 12.07 2.23 13.23
C PRO A 146 11.60 1.07 14.13
N PRO A 147 10.34 0.63 14.00
CA PRO A 147 9.87 -0.53 14.74
C PRO A 147 10.53 -1.83 14.24
N ASN A 148 10.65 -2.81 15.14
CA ASN A 148 11.08 -4.15 14.75
C ASN A 148 9.97 -4.86 13.94
N LEU A 149 10.31 -5.41 12.78
CA LEU A 149 9.35 -6.08 11.90
C LEU A 149 9.04 -7.53 12.33
N HIS A 150 9.94 -8.15 13.09
CA HIS A 150 9.93 -9.59 13.37
C HIS A 150 9.64 -9.93 14.85
N GLU A 151 9.29 -8.93 15.66
CA GLU A 151 8.77 -9.10 17.02
C GLU A 151 7.23 -9.03 17.05
#